data_AF-A0A6B3I5H8-F1
#
_entry.id   AF-A0A6B3I5H8-F1
#
_cell.length_a   1.000
_cell.length_b   1.000
_cell.length_c   1.000
_cell.angle_alpha   90.00
_cell.angle_beta   90.00
_cell.angle_gamma   90.00
#
_symmetry.space_group_name_H-M   'P 1'
#
loop_
_entity.id
_entity.type
_entity.pdbx_description
1 polymer ?
#
loop_
_entity_poly.entity_id
_entity_poly.type
_entity_poly.pdbx_seq_one_letter_code
_entity_poly.pdbx_strand_id
1 'polypeptide(L)' 'DEQNIAPDRVLYVGNDVNDLGCFALAGWPVAVGSAHDSVRAAARAVTTTPGGYGAIREIAAWLLGPTLTTSPSVPTVPTK' A
#
# COMPACT_ATOMS: atom_id res chain seq x y z
N ASP A 1 0.10 -18.68 4.04
CA ASP A 1 -0.90 -18.24 3.05
C ASP A 1 -0.29 -18.21 1.65
N GLU A 2 -1.09 -18.05 0.59
CA GLU A 2 -0.75 -18.28 -0.83
C GLU A 2 0.61 -17.73 -1.29
N GLN A 3 1.10 -16.63 -0.72
CA GLN A 3 2.37 -15.99 -1.10
C GLN A 3 3.51 -16.18 -0.08
N ASN A 4 3.25 -16.83 1.06
CA ASN A 4 4.20 -17.00 2.17
C ASN A 4 4.91 -15.70 2.60
N ILE A 5 4.18 -14.58 2.59
CA ILE A 5 4.66 -13.26 3.06
C ILE A 5 4.16 -13.04 4.48
N ALA A 6 5.08 -12.71 5.39
CA ALA A 6 4.73 -12.40 6.77
C ALA A 6 4.01 -11.03 6.85
N PRO A 7 2.94 -10.89 7.68
CA PRO A 7 2.14 -9.65 7.75
C PRO A 7 2.94 -8.39 8.10
N ASP A 8 4.03 -8.52 8.85
CA ASP A 8 4.95 -7.43 9.19
C ASP A 8 5.67 -6.84 7.96
N ARG A 9 5.71 -7.58 6.85
CA ARG A 9 6.24 -7.15 5.55
C ARG A 9 5.17 -6.59 4.61
N VAL A 10 3.94 -6.41 5.07
CA VAL A 10 2.83 -5.93 4.27
C VAL A 10 2.55 -4.46 4.57
N LEU A 11 2.46 -3.66 3.50
CA LEU A 11 1.85 -2.34 3.53
C LEU A 11 0.38 -2.47 3.11
N TYR A 12 -0.54 -2.03 3.97
CA TYR A 12 -1.97 -2.01 3.69
C TYR A 12 -2.46 -0.57 3.64
N VAL A 13 -3.22 -0.21 2.61
CA VAL A 13 -3.76 1.15 2.43
C VAL A 13 -5.26 1.13 2.69
N GLY A 14 -5.73 1.94 3.63
CA GLY A 14 -7.14 2.05 4.01
C GLY A 14 -7.70 3.46 3.84
N ASN A 15 -9.02 3.56 3.73
CA ASN A 15 -9.78 4.80 3.70
C ASN A 15 -10.97 4.82 4.66
N ASP A 16 -11.47 3.68 5.13
CA ASP A 16 -12.69 3.59 5.95
C ASP A 16 -12.57 2.55 7.10
N VAL A 17 -13.54 2.55 8.00
CA VAL A 17 -13.50 1.81 9.28
C VAL A 17 -13.32 0.30 9.10
N ASN A 18 -13.79 -0.27 7.98
CA ASN A 18 -13.62 -1.69 7.67
C ASN A 18 -12.14 -2.08 7.46
N ASP A 19 -11.24 -1.12 7.23
CA ASP A 19 -9.80 -1.34 7.07
C ASP A 19 -9.05 -1.52 8.40
N LEU A 20 -9.65 -1.15 9.52
CA LEU A 20 -8.99 -1.17 10.84
C LEU A 20 -8.56 -2.58 11.25
N GLY A 21 -9.33 -3.61 10.86
CA GLY A 21 -8.95 -5.00 11.08
C GLY A 21 -7.67 -5.37 10.32
N CYS A 22 -7.51 -4.89 9.09
CA CYS A 22 -6.29 -5.08 8.31
C CYS A 22 -5.12 -4.27 8.87
N PHE A 23 -5.37 -3.06 9.38
CA PHE A 23 -4.33 -2.24 10.02
C PHE A 23 -3.72 -2.91 11.24
N ALA A 24 -4.53 -3.64 12.02
CA ALA A 24 -4.06 -4.37 13.19
C ALA A 24 -3.13 -5.55 12.84
N LEU A 25 -3.15 -6.02 11.59
CA LEU A 25 -2.36 -7.16 11.13
C LEU A 25 -1.13 -6.74 10.31
N ALA A 26 -1.26 -5.69 9.49
CA ALA A 26 -0.20 -5.24 8.61
C ALA A 26 0.95 -4.57 9.39
N GLY A 27 2.19 -4.84 8.99
CA GLY A 27 3.37 -4.17 9.56
C GLY A 27 3.47 -2.68 9.19
N TRP A 28 2.81 -2.27 8.12
CA TRP A 28 2.79 -0.89 7.66
C TRP A 28 1.38 -0.42 7.24
N PRO A 29 0.52 -0.08 8.21
CA PRO A 29 -0.79 0.49 7.91
C PRO A 29 -0.67 1.94 7.43
N VAL A 30 -1.30 2.26 6.30
CA VAL A 30 -1.29 3.58 5.68
C VAL A 30 -2.72 4.05 5.42
N ALA A 31 -3.07 5.27 5.80
CA ALA A 31 -4.36 5.86 5.43
C ALA A 31 -4.18 6.86 4.28
N VAL A 32 -5.16 6.95 3.39
CA VAL A 32 -5.19 8.05 2.41
C VAL A 32 -5.58 9.37 3.09
N GLY A 33 -5.18 10.51 2.54
CA GLY A 33 -5.41 11.83 3.16
C GLY A 33 -6.89 12.16 3.43
N SER A 34 -7.79 11.62 2.59
CA SER A 34 -9.25 11.74 2.71
C SER A 34 -9.91 10.60 3.49
N ALA A 35 -9.15 9.75 4.17
CA ALA A 35 -9.68 8.65 4.96
C ALA A 35 -10.47 9.16 6.18
N HIS A 36 -11.39 8.34 6.67
CA HIS A 36 -12.11 8.58 7.91
C HIS A 36 -11.14 8.83 9.08
N ASP A 37 -11.51 9.69 10.03
CA ASP A 37 -10.63 10.15 11.11
C ASP A 37 -10.03 9.02 11.94
N SER A 38 -10.85 8.01 12.28
CA SER A 38 -10.39 6.83 13.03
C SER A 38 -9.34 6.03 12.26
N VAL A 39 -9.42 5.98 10.94
CA VAL A 39 -8.46 5.27 10.08
C VAL A 39 -7.16 6.06 10.02
N ARG A 40 -7.22 7.38 9.85
CA ARG A 40 -6.03 8.25 9.89
C ARG A 40 -5.33 8.16 11.24
N ALA A 41 -6.09 8.09 12.34
CA ALA A 41 -5.55 7.94 13.69
C ALA A 41 -4.88 6.58 13.93
N ALA A 42 -5.37 5.51 13.30
CA ALA A 42 -4.80 4.17 13.41
C ALA A 42 -3.63 3.90 12.45
N ALA A 43 -3.44 4.74 11.43
CA ALA A 43 -2.38 4.59 10.46
C ALA A 43 -1.00 4.96 11.02
N ARG A 44 0.03 4.25 10.54
CA ARG A 44 1.43 4.61 10.77
C ARG A 44 1.86 5.83 9.94
N ALA A 45 1.30 5.97 8.75
CA ALA A 45 1.52 7.10 7.87
C ALA A 45 0.23 7.47 7.15
N VAL A 46 0.05 8.75 6.88
CA VAL A 46 -1.11 9.26 6.14
C VAL A 46 -0.59 9.97 4.90
N THR A 47 -1.14 9.66 3.72
CA THR A 47 -0.76 10.38 2.50
C THR A 47 -1.22 11.82 2.58
N THR A 48 -0.44 12.73 2.02
CA THR A 48 -0.88 14.12 1.82
C THR A 48 -1.95 14.20 0.74
N THR A 49 -1.86 13.34 -0.28
CA THR A 49 -2.80 13.28 -1.39
C THR A 49 -4.07 12.52 -1.02
N PRO A 50 -5.27 13.03 -1.34
CA PRO A 50 -6.53 12.31 -1.15
C PRO A 50 -6.64 11.01 -1.98
N GLY A 51 -7.51 10.09 -1.54
CA GLY A 51 -7.83 8.87 -2.27
C GLY A 51 -8.44 9.17 -3.64
N GLY A 52 -7.96 8.52 -4.70
CA GLY A 52 -8.37 8.81 -6.09
C GLY A 52 -7.63 9.97 -6.76
N TYR A 53 -6.83 10.75 -6.01
CA TYR A 53 -6.11 11.93 -6.54
C TYR A 53 -4.59 11.71 -6.65
N GLY A 54 -4.12 10.48 -6.46
CA GLY A 54 -2.70 10.14 -6.53
C GLY A 54 -2.10 9.59 -5.23
N ALA A 55 -2.90 9.31 -4.20
CA ALA A 55 -2.41 8.70 -2.95
C ALA A 55 -1.55 7.44 -3.18
N ILE A 56 -1.96 6.54 -4.09
CA ILE A 56 -1.16 5.35 -4.42
C ILE A 56 0.13 5.70 -5.17
N ARG A 57 0.14 6.77 -5.98
CA ARG A 57 1.37 7.26 -6.64
C ARG A 57 2.34 7.83 -5.60
N GLU A 58 1.85 8.56 -4.62
CA GLU A 58 2.63 9.06 -3.48
C GLU A 58 3.26 7.88 -2.70
N ILE A 59 2.46 6.86 -2.38
CA ILE A 59 2.95 5.65 -1.70
C ILE A 59 3.99 4.91 -2.55
N ALA A 60 3.74 4.77 -3.86
CA ALA A 60 4.71 4.16 -4.77
C ALA A 60 6.05 4.93 -4.78
N ALA A 61 6.02 6.26 -4.66
CA ALA A 61 7.22 7.07 -4.59
C ALA A 61 7.99 6.86 -3.27
N TRP A 62 7.32 6.55 -2.15
CA TRP A 62 7.99 6.16 -0.90
C TRP A 62 8.74 4.84 -1.04
N LEU A 63 8.17 3.88 -1.78
CA LEU A 63 8.71 2.52 -1.91
C LEU A 63 9.77 2.39 -3.01
N LEU A 64 9.55 3.03 -4.16
CA LEU A 64 10.34 2.85 -5.38
C LEU A 64 11.21 4.06 -5.73
N GLY A 65 10.98 5.19 -5.05
CA GLY A 65 11.60 6.48 -5.38
C GLY A 65 10.79 7.31 -6.39
N PRO A 66 11.27 8.51 -6.75
CA PRO A 66 10.50 9.51 -7.52
C PRO A 66 10.23 9.11 -8.98
N THR A 67 10.84 8.04 -9.48
CA THR A 67 10.69 7.57 -10.86
C THR A 67 10.37 6.09 -10.84
N LEU A 68 9.32 5.69 -11.57
CA LEU A 68 9.01 4.28 -11.78
C LEU A 68 9.84 3.74 -12.94
N THR A 69 10.94 3.06 -12.63
CA THR A 69 11.66 2.28 -13.64
C THR A 69 11.03 0.89 -13.72
N THR A 70 10.31 0.61 -14.80
CA THR A 70 9.95 -0.76 -15.15
C THR A 70 11.20 -1.48 -15.63
N SER A 71 11.74 -2.41 -14.83
CA SER A 71 12.69 -3.39 -15.35
C SER A 71 11.98 -4.21 -16.44
N PRO A 72 12.60 -4.42 -17.61
CA PRO A 72 12.01 -5.29 -18.62
C PRO A 72 11.89 -6.70 -18.02
N SER A 73 10.67 -7.17 -17.83
CA SER A 73 10.43 -8.58 -17.48
C SER A 73 10.89 -9.43 -18.65
N VAL A 74 11.85 -10.33 -18.43
CA VAL A 74 12.16 -11.38 -19.40
C VAL A 74 10.88 -12.21 -19.60
N PRO A 75 10.31 -12.29 -20.81
CA PRO A 75 9.18 -13.18 -21.04
C PRO A 75 9.66 -14.62 -20.94
N THR A 76 9.31 -15.30 -19.86
CA THR A 76 9.40 -16.76 -19.79
C THR A 76 8.33 -17.33 -20.71
N VAL A 77 8.70 -17.64 -21.95
CA VAL A 77 7.86 -18.46 -22.83
C VAL A 77 7.76 -19.85 -22.20
N PRO A 78 6.57 -20.35 -21.85
CA PRO A 78 6.44 -21.73 -21.41
C PRO A 78 6.77 -22.66 -22.59
N THR A 79 7.86 -23.41 -22.48
CA THR A 79 8.13 -24.55 -23.37
C THR A 79 7.05 -25.59 -23.11
N LYS A 80 6.21 -25.82 -24.13
CA LYS A 80 5.32 -26.98 -24.22
C LYS A 80 6.15 -28.26 -24.31
#